data_AF-A0A9E3NEF0-F1
#
_entry.id   AF-A0A9E3NEF0-F1
#
_cell.length_a   1.000
_cell.length_b   1.000
_cell.length_c   1.000
_cell.angle_alpha   90.00
_cell.angle_beta   90.00
_cell.angle_gamma   90.00
#
_symmetry.space_group_name_H-M   'P 1'
#
loop_
_entity.id
_entity.type
_entity.pdbx_description
1 polymer ?
#
loop_
_entity_poly.entity_id
_entity_poly.type
_entity_poly.pdbx_seq_one_letter_code
_entity_poly.pdbx_strand_id
1 'polypeptide(L)' 'MERIVIQVDDSVGKIYHLLSADKQQQISEALSLLLKKAANDITNDTYKTLLDEFGNQAIANGLTPEVLEELLKKDD' A
#
# COMPACT_ATOMS: atom_id res chain seq x y z
N MET A 1 -17.51 -0.08 -15.53
CA MET A 1 -16.11 0.38 -15.50
C MET A 1 -16.11 1.82 -15.03
N GLU A 2 -15.26 2.14 -14.06
CA GLU A 2 -15.08 3.51 -13.58
C GLU A 2 -14.04 4.22 -14.47
N ARG A 3 -14.20 5.52 -14.69
CA ARG A 3 -13.29 6.32 -15.52
C ARG A 3 -12.53 7.30 -14.63
N ILE A 4 -11.20 7.21 -14.68
CA ILE A 4 -10.29 8.18 -14.07
C ILE A 4 -9.56 8.97 -15.17
N VAL A 5 -9.11 10.18 -14.84
CA VAL A 5 -8.28 11.02 -15.74
C VAL A 5 -6.90 11.13 -15.12
N ILE A 6 -5.87 10.77 -15.89
CA ILE A 6 -4.47 10.85 -15.49
C ILE A 6 -3.80 11.92 -16.34
N GLN A 7 -3.17 12.88 -15.68
CA GLN A 7 -2.34 13.87 -16.36
C GLN A 7 -0.99 13.23 -16.69
N VAL A 8 -0.59 13.35 -17.95
CA VAL A 8 0.69 12.86 -18.49
C VAL A 8 1.29 13.95 -19.36
N ASP A 9 2.57 13.83 -19.68
CA ASP A 9 3.23 14.75 -20.61
C ASP A 9 2.55 14.74 -21.99
N ASP A 10 2.56 15.89 -22.67
CA ASP A 10 1.93 16.09 -23.98
C ASP A 10 2.37 15.04 -25.02
N SER A 11 3.65 14.67 -25.02
CA SER A 11 4.21 13.68 -25.94
C SER A 11 3.60 12.29 -25.70
N VAL A 12 3.42 11.91 -24.43
CA VAL A 12 2.85 10.62 -24.02
C VAL A 12 1.37 10.56 -24.38
N GLY A 13 0.62 11.65 -24.11
CA GLY A 13 -0.80 11.73 -24.49
C GLY A 13 -1.01 11.55 -25.99
N LYS A 14 -0.19 12.23 -26.81
CA LYS A 14 -0.21 12.09 -28.28
C LYS A 14 0.09 10.65 -28.72
N ILE A 15 1.11 10.03 -28.14
CA ILE A 15 1.45 8.63 -28.45
C ILE A 15 0.28 7.71 -28.12
N TYR A 16 -0.32 7.86 -26.93
CA TYR A 16 -1.45 7.04 -26.50
C TYR A 16 -2.63 7.11 -27.47
N HIS A 17 -2.97 8.32 -27.95
CA HIS A 17 -4.04 8.51 -28.94
C HIS A 17 -3.77 7.85 -30.31
N LEU A 18 -2.51 7.61 -30.66
CA LEU A 18 -2.12 6.93 -31.90
C LEU A 18 -2.11 5.40 -31.78
N LEU A 19 -2.22 4.86 -30.57
CA LEU A 19 -2.26 3.42 -30.34
C LEU A 19 -3.60 2.81 -30.75
N SER A 20 -3.58 1.52 -31.12
CA SER A 20 -4.80 0.76 -31.35
C SER A 20 -5.60 0.56 -30.05
N ALA A 21 -6.91 0.30 -30.19
CA ALA A 21 -7.79 0.03 -29.06
C ALA A 21 -7.27 -1.12 -28.17
N ASP A 22 -6.76 -2.20 -28.78
CA ASP A 22 -6.19 -3.34 -28.03
C ASP A 22 -4.99 -2.92 -27.17
N LYS A 23 -4.14 -2.03 -27.69
CA LYS A 23 -2.98 -1.52 -26.94
C LYS A 23 -3.40 -0.56 -25.84
N GLN A 24 -4.37 0.31 -26.10
CA GLN A 24 -4.94 1.19 -25.08
C GLN A 24 -5.59 0.39 -23.94
N GLN A 25 -6.28 -0.71 -24.26
CA GLN A 25 -6.88 -1.62 -23.29
C GLN A 25 -5.82 -2.34 -22.44
N GLN A 26 -4.77 -2.87 -23.06
CA GLN A 26 -3.63 -3.48 -22.34
C GLN A 26 -3.00 -2.50 -21.34
N ILE A 27 -2.85 -1.22 -21.72
CA ILE A 27 -2.33 -0.18 -20.84
C ILE A 27 -3.30 0.08 -19.68
N SER A 28 -4.61 0.14 -19.94
CA SER A 28 -5.63 0.32 -18.90
C SER A 28 -5.61 -0.81 -17.86
N GLU A 29 -5.40 -2.05 -18.29
CA GLU A 29 -5.29 -3.21 -17.41
C GLU A 29 -4.02 -3.16 -16.56
N ALA A 30 -2.87 -2.82 -17.17
CA ALA A 30 -1.61 -2.65 -16.46
C ALA A 30 -1.69 -1.54 -15.41
N LEU A 31 -2.28 -0.40 -15.75
CA LEU A 31 -2.53 0.71 -14.83
C LEU A 31 -3.44 0.30 -13.66
N SER A 32 -4.48 -0.49 -13.93
CA SER A 32 -5.38 -1.00 -12.89
C SER A 32 -4.64 -1.91 -11.90
N LEU A 33 -3.72 -2.75 -12.39
CA LEU A 33 -2.88 -3.59 -11.52
C LEU A 33 -1.91 -2.75 -10.70
N LEU A 34 -1.27 -1.74 -11.29
CA LEU A 34 -0.37 -0.83 -10.59
C LEU A 34 -1.08 -0.08 -9.47
N LEU A 35 -2.29 0.45 -9.72
CA LEU A 35 -3.08 1.15 -8.71
C LEU A 35 -3.50 0.22 -7.56
N LYS A 36 -3.90 -1.02 -7.86
CA LYS A 36 -4.21 -2.02 -6.82
C LYS A 36 -3.00 -2.37 -5.97
N LYS A 37 -1.82 -2.51 -6.59
CA LYS A 37 -0.57 -2.77 -5.88
C LYS A 37 -0.22 -1.58 -4.97
N ALA A 38 -0.30 -0.35 -5.50
CA ALA A 38 -0.03 0.85 -4.70
C ALA A 38 -0.98 0.97 -3.50
N ALA A 39 -2.26 0.65 -3.67
CA ALA A 39 -3.23 0.60 -2.57
C ALA A 39 -2.84 -0.45 -1.50
N ASN A 40 -2.43 -1.65 -1.92
CA ASN A 40 -1.97 -2.68 -0.99
C ASN A 40 -0.68 -2.27 -0.25
N ASP A 41 0.27 -1.65 -0.94
CA ASP A 41 1.50 -1.16 -0.33
C ASP A 41 1.19 -0.08 0.73
N ILE A 42 0.27 0.86 0.43
CA ILE A 42 -0.22 1.85 1.40
C ILE A 42 -0.86 1.17 2.62
N THR A 43 -1.69 0.14 2.42
CA THR A 43 -2.32 -0.56 3.56
C THR A 43 -1.30 -1.30 4.42
N ASN A 44 -0.23 -1.83 3.82
CA ASN A 44 0.83 -2.52 4.56
C ASN A 44 1.67 -1.55 5.39
N ASP A 45 2.04 -0.41 4.81
CA ASP A 45 2.74 0.66 5.54
C ASP A 45 1.86 1.25 6.64
N THR A 46 0.56 1.39 6.40
CA THR A 46 -0.40 1.86 7.40
C THR A 46 -0.54 0.85 8.54
N TYR A 47 -0.65 -0.44 8.24
CA TYR A 47 -0.74 -1.51 9.24
C TYR A 47 0.55 -1.60 10.07
N LYS A 48 1.72 -1.49 9.43
CA LYS A 48 3.01 -1.45 10.10
C LYS A 48 3.14 -0.24 11.02
N THR A 49 2.70 0.93 10.57
CA THR A 49 2.69 2.15 11.40
C THR A 49 1.79 1.97 12.62
N LEU A 50 0.60 1.39 12.46
CA LEU A 50 -0.30 1.07 13.59
C LEU A 50 0.33 0.08 14.58
N LEU A 51 1.03 -0.95 14.10
CA LEU A 51 1.75 -1.90 14.96
C LEU A 51 2.90 -1.23 15.71
N ASP A 52 3.67 -0.37 15.04
CA ASP A 52 4.75 0.39 15.66
C ASP A 52 4.20 1.35 16.73
N GLU A 53 3.08 2.01 16.46
CA GLU A 53 2.39 2.86 17.45
C GLU A 53 1.90 2.05 18.66
N PHE A 54 1.30 0.88 18.44
CA PHE A 54 0.83 0.01 19.52
C PHE A 54 1.99 -0.52 20.38
N GLY A 55 3.09 -0.93 19.73
CA GLY A 55 4.32 -1.34 20.42
C GLY A 55 4.94 -0.22 21.24
N ASN A 56 5.03 0.98 20.66
CA ASN A 56 5.54 2.17 21.36
C ASN A 56 4.64 2.57 22.54
N GLN A 57 3.32 2.47 22.42
CA GLN A 57 2.38 2.69 23.52
C GLN A 57 2.54 1.64 24.62
N ALA A 58 2.71 0.37 24.26
CA ALA A 58 2.93 -0.70 25.23
C ALA A 58 4.23 -0.49 26.02
N ILE A 59 5.33 -0.14 25.33
CA ILE A 59 6.61 0.22 25.96
C ILE A 59 6.46 1.45 26.88
N ALA A 60 5.77 2.50 26.41
CA ALA A 60 5.51 3.71 27.20
C ALA A 60 4.66 3.44 28.44
N ASN A 61 3.79 2.44 28.39
CA ASN A 61 2.98 1.95 29.51
C ASN A 61 3.72 0.95 30.42
N GLY A 62 5.03 0.74 30.19
CA GLY A 62 5.89 -0.08 31.06
C GLY A 62 6.06 -1.53 30.61
N LEU A 63 5.58 -1.92 29.43
CA LEU A 63 5.86 -3.24 28.86
C LEU A 63 7.28 -3.27 28.29
N THR A 64 8.26 -3.58 29.13
CA THR A 64 9.64 -3.84 28.69
C THR A 64 9.77 -5.27 28.17
N PRO A 65 10.80 -5.58 27.36
CA PRO A 65 11.05 -6.94 26.90
C PRO A 65 11.13 -7.97 28.04
N GLU A 66 11.70 -7.58 29.18
CA GLU A 66 11.80 -8.47 30.35
C GLU A 66 10.41 -8.76 30.97
N VAL A 67 9.55 -7.75 31.07
CA VAL A 67 8.18 -7.89 31.58
C VAL A 67 7.32 -8.72 30.63
N LEU A 68 7.50 -8.53 29.32
CA LEU A 68 6.80 -9.32 28.31
C LEU A 68 7.20 -10.80 28.39
N GLU A 69 8.48 -11.11 28.58
CA GLU A 69 8.93 -12.49 28.78
C GLU A 69 8.37 -13.12 30.06
N GLU A 70 8.27 -12.36 31.16
CA GLU A 70 7.68 -12.86 32.40
C GLU A 70 6.18 -13.14 32.28
N LEU A 71 5.45 -12.32 31.52
CA LEU A 71 4.02 -12.53 31.25
C LEU A 71 3.79 -13.75 30.36
N LEU A 72 4.57 -13.90 29.28
CA LEU A 72 4.44 -15.02 28.34
C LEU A 72 4.78 -16.38 28.99
N LYS A 73 5.73 -16.41 29.93
CA LYS A 73 6.04 -17.62 30.72
C LYS A 73 4.97 -18.02 31.73
N LYS A 74 4.01 -17.13 32.01
CA LYS A 74 2.93 -17.33 32.99
C LYS A 74 1.66 -17.90 32.38
N ASP A 75 1.52 -17.80 31.06
CA ASP A 75 0.40 -18.32 30.28
C ASP A 75 0.70 -19.71 29.64
N ASP A 76 1.88 -20.27 29.89
CA ASP A 76 2.27 -21.68 29.65
C ASP A 76 2.14 -22.54 30.93
#